data_AF-X1PV23-F1
#
_entry.id   AF-X1PV23-F1
#
_cell.length_a   1.000
_cell.length_b   1.000
_cell.length_c   1.000
_cell.angle_alpha   90.00
_cell.angle_beta   90.00
_cell.angle_gamma   90.00
#
_symmetry.space_group_name_H-M   'P 1'
#
loop_
_entity.id
_entity.type
_entity.pdbx_description
1 polymer ?
#
loop_
_entity_poly.entity_id
_entity_poly.type
_entity_poly.pdbx_seq_one_letter_code
_entity_poly.pdbx_strand_id
1 'polypeptide(L)'
;MSEKDTKMESVLTENRIFNPVEVSPDYAKTGMSMEEYQKLYKRSIEDMEGFWGEQAKSIDWFKPYDKVWEKTDLFPGNWFVRRGMAGKMER
;
A
#
# COMPACT_ATOMS: atom_id res chain seq x y z
N MET A 1 3.49 -5.86 -45.83
CA MET A 1 4.66 -5.99 -44.95
C MET A 1 4.60 -4.81 -44.00
N SER A 2 4.26 -5.06 -42.73
CA SER A 2 3.88 -4.02 -41.76
C SER A 2 5.09 -3.18 -41.37
N GLU A 3 4.94 -1.86 -41.49
CA GLU A 3 5.88 -0.86 -40.97
C GLU A 3 6.03 -1.04 -39.46
N LYS A 4 7.26 -0.95 -38.96
CA LYS A 4 7.57 -0.97 -37.53
C LYS A 4 7.44 0.45 -37.00
N ASP A 5 6.43 0.68 -36.17
CA ASP A 5 6.31 1.87 -35.32
C ASP A 5 7.58 2.01 -34.46
N THR A 6 8.41 3.01 -34.78
CA THR A 6 9.61 3.34 -34.01
C THR A 6 9.18 4.01 -32.70
N LYS A 7 8.89 3.20 -31.69
CA LYS A 7 8.63 3.62 -30.31
C LYS A 7 9.84 4.42 -29.83
N MET A 8 9.60 5.64 -29.33
CA MET A 8 10.62 6.53 -28.77
C MET A 8 11.52 5.79 -27.77
N GLU A 9 12.75 5.45 -28.16
CA GLU A 9 13.75 4.94 -27.23
C GLU A 9 14.44 6.14 -26.57
N SER A 10 14.17 6.33 -25.27
CA SER A 10 14.84 7.35 -24.45
C SER A 10 16.31 6.97 -24.29
N VAL A 11 17.20 7.70 -24.99
CA VAL A 11 18.66 7.50 -24.99
C VAL A 11 19.31 7.86 -23.63
N LEU A 12 18.55 8.42 -22.68
CA LEU A 12 18.99 8.75 -21.32
C LEU A 12 18.25 7.89 -20.29
N THR A 13 18.49 6.58 -20.31
CA THR A 13 18.01 5.70 -19.24
C THR A 13 19.12 5.57 -18.18
N GLU A 14 19.03 6.37 -17.12
CA GLU A 14 19.97 6.33 -16.01
C GLU A 14 19.59 5.21 -15.02
N ASN A 15 20.39 4.14 -14.99
CA ASN A 15 20.16 2.95 -14.14
C ASN A 15 20.95 2.97 -12.81
N ARG A 16 21.33 4.15 -12.31
CA ARG A 16 22.11 4.24 -11.06
C ARG A 16 21.25 3.81 -9.88
N ILE A 17 21.74 2.84 -9.12
CA ILE A 17 21.14 2.40 -7.87
C ILE A 17 21.82 3.16 -6.73
N PHE A 18 21.05 3.94 -5.98
CA PHE A 18 21.52 4.60 -4.77
C PHE A 18 21.15 3.73 -3.57
N ASN A 19 22.13 2.98 -3.07
CA ASN A 19 21.93 2.23 -1.84
C ASN A 19 21.68 3.21 -0.68
N PRO A 20 20.80 2.84 0.28
CA PRO A 20 20.62 3.65 1.47
C PRO A 20 21.97 3.85 2.16
N VAL A 21 22.23 5.08 2.61
CA VAL A 21 23.41 5.39 3.41
C VAL A 21 23.37 4.50 4.65
N GLU A 22 24.51 3.92 5.04
CA GLU A 22 24.65 3.20 6.31
C GLU A 22 24.44 4.19 7.46
N VAL A 23 23.19 4.38 7.85
CA VAL A 23 22.79 5.18 9.01
C VAL A 23 22.81 4.29 10.24
N SER A 24 23.07 4.87 11.40
CA SER A 24 23.02 4.11 12.65
C SER A 24 21.65 3.45 12.82
N PRO A 25 21.58 2.25 13.46
CA PRO A 25 20.32 1.56 13.72
C PRO A 25 19.28 2.43 14.45
N ASP A 26 19.73 3.47 15.15
CA ASP A 26 18.88 4.43 15.86
C ASP A 26 18.07 5.34 14.91
N TYR A 27 18.59 5.59 13.69
CA TYR A 27 17.97 6.47 12.69
C TYR A 27 17.15 5.72 11.64
N ALA A 28 17.60 4.53 11.24
CA ALA A 28 16.83 3.66 10.35
C ALA A 28 16.12 2.57 11.16
N LYS A 29 14.83 2.78 11.43
CA LYS A 29 13.94 1.69 11.90
C LYS A 29 13.80 0.54 10.89
N THR A 30 14.38 0.67 9.70
CA THR A 30 14.32 -0.30 8.61
C THR A 30 15.34 -1.41 8.79
N GLY A 31 15.58 -1.94 9.99
CA GLY A 31 16.45 -3.12 10.24
C GLY A 31 15.98 -4.41 9.55
N MET A 32 15.19 -4.27 8.50
CA MET A 32 14.55 -5.24 7.65
C MET A 32 15.37 -5.35 6.36
N SER A 33 15.79 -6.56 6.06
CA SER A 33 16.39 -6.93 4.79
C SER A 33 15.39 -6.78 3.63
N MET A 34 15.90 -6.70 2.40
CA MET A 34 15.06 -6.72 1.20
C MET A 34 14.19 -7.99 1.10
N GLU A 35 14.67 -9.12 1.63
CA GLU A 35 13.90 -10.37 1.67
C GLU A 35 12.71 -10.28 2.63
N GLU A 36 12.92 -9.74 3.83
CA GLU A 36 11.85 -9.51 4.80
C GLU A 36 10.81 -8.52 4.27
N TYR A 37 11.26 -7.45 3.60
CA TYR A 37 10.38 -6.52 2.90
C TYR A 37 9.54 -7.24 1.85
N GLN A 38 10.15 -8.06 0.98
CA GLN A 38 9.43 -8.79 -0.06
C GLN A 38 8.38 -9.75 0.53
N LYS A 39 8.72 -10.43 1.64
CA LYS A 39 7.79 -11.31 2.34
C LYS A 39 6.60 -10.54 2.93
N LEU A 40 6.86 -9.40 3.55
CA LEU A 40 5.80 -8.53 4.11
C LEU A 40 4.93 -7.93 3.02
N TYR A 41 5.53 -7.46 1.93
CA TYR A 41 4.82 -6.95 0.75
C TYR A 41 3.93 -8.03 0.12
N LYS A 42 4.43 -9.25 -0.02
CA LYS A 42 3.63 -10.37 -0.52
C LYS A 42 2.40 -10.61 0.37
N ARG A 43 2.60 -10.64 1.70
CA ARG A 43 1.51 -10.82 2.66
C ARG A 43 0.49 -9.67 2.60
N SER A 44 0.93 -8.42 2.43
CA SER A 44 0.03 -7.25 2.42
C SER A 44 -0.95 -7.24 1.24
N ILE A 45 -0.63 -7.96 0.16
CA ILE A 45 -1.46 -8.11 -1.03
C ILE A 45 -2.28 -9.41 -0.98
N GLU A 46 -1.68 -10.52 -0.55
CA GLU A 46 -2.36 -11.82 -0.50
C GLU A 46 -3.39 -11.92 0.65
N ASP A 47 -3.09 -11.31 1.80
CA ASP A 47 -3.95 -11.27 2.98
C ASP A 47 -4.23 -9.82 3.38
N MET A 48 -5.01 -9.12 2.55
CA MET A 48 -5.31 -7.70 2.74
C MET A 48 -6.01 -7.43 4.08
N GLU A 49 -7.04 -8.22 4.43
CA GLU A 49 -7.79 -7.97 5.67
C GLU A 49 -6.98 -8.32 6.91
N GLY A 50 -6.24 -9.44 6.92
CA GLY A 50 -5.43 -9.84 8.06
C GLY A 50 -4.24 -8.91 8.27
N PHE A 51 -3.47 -8.64 7.22
CA PHE A 51 -2.29 -7.78 7.31
C PHE A 51 -2.66 -6.35 7.73
N TRP A 52 -3.57 -5.70 6.99
CA TRP A 52 -3.91 -4.30 7.28
C TRP A 52 -4.76 -4.16 8.54
N GLY A 53 -5.52 -5.19 8.93
CA GLY A 53 -6.19 -5.25 10.22
C GLY A 53 -5.22 -5.29 11.40
N GLU A 54 -4.09 -6.00 11.27
CA GLU A 54 -3.01 -5.97 12.27
C GLU A 54 -2.35 -4.59 12.33
N GLN A 55 -2.01 -4.01 11.18
CA GLN A 55 -1.36 -2.69 11.13
C GLN A 55 -2.25 -1.60 11.74
N ALA A 56 -3.55 -1.64 11.49
CA ALA A 56 -4.51 -0.66 11.96
C ALA A 56 -4.71 -0.66 13.49
N LYS A 57 -4.28 -1.70 14.21
CA LYS A 57 -4.29 -1.71 15.69
C LYS A 57 -3.33 -0.70 16.31
N SER A 58 -2.34 -0.25 15.55
CA SER A 58 -1.38 0.78 16.00
C SER A 58 -1.92 2.21 15.90
N ILE A 59 -3.12 2.38 15.34
CA ILE A 59 -3.75 3.68 15.11
C ILE A 59 -4.82 3.92 16.19
N ASP A 60 -4.78 5.09 16.82
CA ASP A 60 -5.83 5.52 17.75
C ASP A 60 -7.07 6.00 16.98
N TRP A 61 -8.03 5.10 16.81
CA TRP A 61 -9.27 5.40 16.12
C TRP A 61 -10.23 6.17 17.03
N PHE A 62 -10.73 7.32 16.57
CA PHE A 62 -11.83 8.01 17.26
C PHE A 62 -13.11 7.15 17.29
N LYS A 63 -13.33 6.34 16.25
CA LYS A 63 -14.36 5.31 16.19
C LYS A 63 -13.81 4.07 15.49
N PRO A 64 -14.01 2.86 16.04
CA PRO A 64 -13.54 1.63 15.40
C PRO A 64 -14.24 1.39 14.07
N TYR A 65 -13.51 0.74 13.15
CA TYR A 65 -14.02 0.25 11.87
C TYR A 65 -14.57 -1.16 12.03
N ASP A 66 -15.47 -1.58 11.13
CA ASP A 66 -16.04 -2.93 11.13
C ASP A 66 -15.32 -3.84 10.12
N LYS A 67 -14.85 -3.27 9.01
CA LYS A 67 -14.21 -4.01 7.92
C LYS A 67 -12.96 -3.29 7.41
N VAL A 68 -11.89 -4.03 7.16
CA VAL A 68 -10.61 -3.46 6.71
C VAL A 68 -10.67 -3.01 5.26
N TRP A 69 -11.30 -3.79 4.38
CA TRP A 69 -11.46 -3.42 2.98
C TRP A 69 -12.79 -3.90 2.41
N GLU A 70 -13.46 -3.02 1.67
CA GLU A 70 -14.70 -3.33 0.98
C GLU A 70 -14.60 -3.00 -0.50
N LYS A 71 -14.91 -3.99 -1.35
CA LYS A 71 -15.01 -3.80 -2.79
C LYS A 71 -16.22 -2.91 -3.10
N THR A 72 -15.98 -1.82 -3.80
CA THR A 72 -17.02 -0.95 -4.39
C THR A 72 -16.94 -0.95 -5.90
N ASP A 73 -17.96 -0.38 -6.56
CA ASP A 73 -17.97 -0.20 -8.01
C ASP A 73 -16.89 0.77 -8.50
N LEU A 74 -16.36 1.60 -7.60
CA LEU A 74 -15.23 2.50 -7.87
C LEU A 74 -13.91 1.87 -7.43
N PHE A 75 -12.90 1.93 -8.29
CA PHE A 75 -11.52 1.61 -7.94
C PHE A 75 -10.94 2.73 -7.05
N PRO A 76 -10.21 2.43 -5.96
CA PRO A 76 -9.70 1.13 -5.51
C PRO A 76 -10.52 0.37 -4.44
N GLY A 77 -11.80 0.70 -4.23
CA GLY A 77 -12.56 0.22 -3.07
C GLY A 77 -12.44 1.15 -1.86
N ASN A 78 -13.14 0.81 -0.78
CA ASN A 78 -13.10 1.55 0.48
C ASN A 78 -12.23 0.83 1.52
N TRP A 79 -11.45 1.60 2.28
CA TRP A 79 -10.62 1.11 3.39
C TRP A 79 -11.23 1.49 4.74
N PHE A 80 -11.11 0.61 5.73
CA PHE A 80 -11.57 0.79 7.11
C PHE A 80 -13.03 1.26 7.20
N VAL A 81 -13.91 0.48 6.57
CA VAL A 81 -15.34 0.80 6.45
C VAL A 81 -16.06 0.51 7.75
N ARG A 82 -16.95 1.45 8.11
CA ARG A 82 -17.88 1.31 9.22
C ARG A 82 -19.30 1.16 8.71
N ARG A 83 -19.98 0.08 9.09
CA ARG A 83 -21.37 -0.17 8.70
C ARG A 83 -22.31 0.39 9.76
N GLY A 84 -22.53 1.71 9.70
CA GLY A 84 -23.52 2.36 10.56
C GLY A 84 -23.20 3.80 10.92
N MET A 85 -23.59 4.71 10.05
CA MET A 85 -24.41 5.87 10.44
C MET A 85 -25.33 6.18 9.26
N ALA A 86 -26.30 5.30 9.02
CA ALA A 86 -27.60 5.75 8.51
C ALA A 86 -28.29 6.53 9.65
N GLY A 87 -27.67 7.63 10.08
CA GLY A 87 -28.36 8.66 10.83
C GLY A 87 -29.17 9.43 9.81
N LYS A 88 -30.49 9.35 9.93
CA LYS A 88 -31.44 10.25 9.29
C LYS A 88 -30.82 11.64 9.08
N MET A 89 -30.54 12.02 7.84
CA MET A 89 -30.65 13.42 7.44
C MET A 89 -32.08 13.59 6.94
N GLU A 90 -33.01 13.77 7.88
CA GLU A 90 -34.26 14.46 7.58
C GLU A 90 -33.90 15.94 7.38
N ARG A 91 -34.20 16.46 6.19
CA ARG A 91 -34.55 17.87 5.99
C ARG A 91 -35.89 17.90 5.28
#